data_AF-A0A7C2TZ57-F1
#
_entry.id   AF-A0A7C2TZ57-F1
#
_cell.length_a   1.000
_cell.length_b   1.000
_cell.length_c   1.000
_cell.angle_alpha   90.00
_cell.angle_beta   90.00
_cell.angle_gamma   90.00
#
_symmetry.space_group_name_H-M   'P 1'
#
loop_
_entity.id
_entity.type
_entity.pdbx_description
1 polymer ?
#
loop_
_entity_poly.entity_id
_entity_poly.type
_entity_poly.pdbx_seq_one_letter_code
_entity_poly.pdbx_strand_id
1 'polypeptide(L)'
;MREAIAEVSTALKTLGRPDPWSPDIKASDDFLDPLFKKYFEKLGLPNLLRKTDYHILARLVPREKIDPEVVEKLDAIATVAQKAKPRS
;
A
#
# COMPACT_ATOMS: atom_id res chain seq x y z
N MET A 1 1.78 -9.37 13.46
CA MET A 1 1.21 -8.36 12.54
C MET A 1 0.41 -7.30 13.30
N ARG A 2 -0.73 -7.65 13.95
CA ARG A 2 -1.56 -6.68 14.70
C ARG A 2 -0.78 -5.83 15.70
N GLU A 3 0.09 -6.46 16.47
CA GLU A 3 0.94 -5.77 17.46
C GLU A 3 1.93 -4.80 16.79
N ALA A 4 2.59 -5.22 15.71
CA ALA A 4 3.51 -4.36 14.96
C ALA A 4 2.78 -3.16 14.34
N ILE A 5 1.55 -3.35 13.83
CA ILE A 5 0.70 -2.26 13.35
C ILE A 5 0.44 -1.27 14.48
N ALA A 6 -0.05 -1.74 15.64
CA ALA A 6 -0.38 -0.87 16.76
C ALA A 6 0.82 -0.04 17.23
N GLU A 7 2.01 -0.66 17.30
CA GLU A 7 3.24 0.02 17.69
C GLU A 7 3.70 1.07 16.68
N VAL A 8 3.66 0.77 15.38
CA VAL A 8 4.04 1.74 14.35
C VAL A 8 3.02 2.87 14.26
N SER A 9 1.73 2.58 14.34
CA SER A 9 0.67 3.60 14.41
C SER A 9 0.86 4.52 15.63
N THR A 10 1.21 3.95 16.79
CA THR A 10 1.47 4.74 18.00
C THR A 10 2.70 5.62 17.82
N ALA A 11 3.79 5.07 17.25
CA ALA A 11 5.00 5.82 16.98
C ALA A 11 4.76 6.98 16.00
N LEU A 12 3.99 6.77 14.93
CA LEU A 12 3.62 7.81 13.98
C LEU A 12 2.86 8.95 14.67
N LYS A 13 1.89 8.61 15.52
CA LYS A 13 1.15 9.58 16.32
C LYS A 13 2.06 10.37 17.25
N THR A 14 3.00 9.70 17.94
CA THR A 14 3.98 10.37 18.81
C THR A 14 4.90 11.31 18.04
N LEU A 15 5.26 10.97 16.80
CA LEU A 15 6.09 11.77 15.92
C LEU A 15 5.33 12.89 15.19
N GLY A 16 4.03 13.07 15.48
CA GLY A 16 3.18 14.08 14.82
C GLY A 16 2.94 13.80 13.33
N ARG A 17 3.12 12.56 12.89
CA ARG A 17 2.87 12.14 11.51
C ARG A 17 1.37 11.83 11.30
N PRO A 18 0.86 11.94 10.07
CA PRO A 18 -0.51 11.58 9.77
C PRO A 18 -0.80 10.11 10.09
N ASP A 19 -2.08 9.77 10.25
CA ASP A 19 -2.52 8.40 10.47
C ASP A 19 -2.08 7.49 9.29
N PRO A 20 -1.69 6.22 9.53
CA PRO A 20 -1.34 5.26 8.49
C PRO A 20 -2.33 5.10 7.34
N TRP A 21 -3.60 5.37 7.61
CA TRP A 21 -4.70 5.24 6.66
C TRP A 21 -5.14 6.59 6.09
N SER A 22 -4.46 7.68 6.45
CA SER A 22 -4.71 9.00 5.90
C SER A 22 -4.32 9.07 4.41
N PRO A 23 -5.05 9.83 3.57
CA PRO A 23 -4.58 10.13 2.22
C PRO A 23 -3.27 10.94 2.18
N ASP A 24 -2.93 11.62 3.29
CA ASP A 24 -1.78 12.54 3.36
C ASP A 24 -0.45 11.86 3.75
N ILE A 25 -0.48 10.58 4.18
CA ILE A 25 0.75 9.86 4.53
C ILE A 25 1.35 9.19 3.31
N LYS A 26 2.69 9.22 3.21
CA LYS A 26 3.41 8.36 2.28
C LYS A 26 3.43 6.93 2.84
N ALA A 27 2.30 6.23 2.76
CA ALA A 27 2.07 4.95 3.43
C ALA A 27 3.16 3.91 3.16
N SER A 28 3.74 3.87 1.97
CA SER A 28 4.85 2.96 1.65
C SER A 28 6.08 3.19 2.52
N ASP A 29 6.47 4.44 2.72
CA ASP A 29 7.75 4.82 3.33
C ASP A 29 7.58 5.06 4.83
N ASP A 30 6.53 5.78 5.20
CA ASP A 30 6.31 6.22 6.56
C ASP A 30 5.63 5.14 7.41
N PHE A 31 4.94 4.17 6.80
CA PHE A 31 4.20 3.13 7.53
C PHE A 31 4.60 1.69 7.18
N LEU A 32 4.55 1.27 5.91
CA LEU A 32 4.79 -0.12 5.52
C LEU A 32 6.25 -0.55 5.77
N ASP A 33 7.22 0.30 5.43
CA ASP A 33 8.65 0.05 5.69
C ASP A 33 8.94 -0.24 7.18
N PRO A 34 8.58 0.65 8.13
CA PRO A 34 8.80 0.36 9.55
C PRO A 34 7.93 -0.80 10.06
N LEU A 35 6.72 -0.99 9.52
CA LEU A 35 5.84 -2.10 9.89
C LEU A 35 6.44 -3.46 9.59
N PHE A 36 6.86 -3.70 8.34
CA PHE A 36 7.40 -5.00 7.95
C PHE A 36 8.74 -5.26 8.63
N LYS A 37 9.60 -4.25 8.72
CA LYS A 37 10.85 -4.37 9.47
C LYS A 37 10.60 -4.86 10.90
N LYS A 38 9.70 -4.18 11.64
CA LYS A 38 9.40 -4.54 13.03
C LYS A 38 8.69 -5.89 13.15
N TYR A 39 7.81 -6.21 12.21
CA TYR A 39 7.11 -7.49 12.20
C TYR A 39 8.07 -8.68 12.01
N PHE A 40 8.99 -8.61 11.05
CA PHE A 40 9.97 -9.67 10.81
C PHE A 40 11.04 -9.73 11.90
N GLU A 41 11.48 -8.59 12.45
CA GLU A 41 12.36 -8.54 13.62
C GLU A 41 11.75 -9.29 14.82
N LYS A 42 10.47 -9.09 15.11
CA LYS A 42 9.76 -9.81 16.18
C LYS A 42 9.65 -11.31 15.94
N LEU A 43 9.62 -11.74 14.69
CA LEU A 43 9.61 -13.15 14.33
C LEU A 43 11.02 -13.77 14.30
N GLY A 44 12.08 -12.97 14.47
CA GLY A 44 13.46 -13.43 14.32
C GLY A 44 13.81 -13.83 12.88
N LEU A 45 13.05 -13.30 11.89
CA LEU A 45 13.20 -13.62 10.48
C LEU A 45 13.80 -12.44 9.71
N PRO A 46 14.51 -12.68 8.59
CA PRO A 46 14.89 -11.61 7.68
C PRO A 46 13.63 -10.95 7.09
N ASN A 47 13.71 -9.66 6.78
CA ASN A 47 12.59 -8.98 6.11
C ASN A 47 12.44 -9.53 4.68
N LEU A 48 11.34 -10.24 4.44
CA LEU A 48 10.98 -10.84 3.16
C LEU A 48 10.13 -9.91 2.28
N LEU A 49 9.59 -8.82 2.84
CA LEU A 49 8.75 -7.86 2.14
C LEU A 49 9.48 -6.53 2.04
N ARG A 50 10.05 -6.27 0.86
CA ARG A 50 10.69 -4.98 0.55
C ARG A 50 9.69 -4.09 -0.16
N LYS A 51 10.02 -2.79 -0.23
CA LYS A 51 9.21 -1.80 -0.94
C LYS A 51 8.91 -2.16 -2.40
N THR A 52 9.84 -2.85 -3.06
CA THR A 52 9.67 -3.38 -4.43
C THR A 52 8.51 -4.38 -4.53
N ASP A 53 8.20 -5.06 -3.43
CA ASP A 53 7.23 -6.15 -3.37
C ASP A 53 5.86 -5.70 -2.85
N TYR A 54 5.68 -4.44 -2.42
CA TYR A 54 4.39 -3.98 -1.87
C TYR A 54 3.24 -4.04 -2.87
N HIS A 55 3.52 -4.08 -4.17
CA HIS A 55 2.52 -4.31 -5.20
C HIS A 55 1.75 -5.63 -5.01
N ILE A 56 2.33 -6.63 -4.33
CA ILE A 56 1.63 -7.89 -4.03
C ILE A 56 0.47 -7.68 -3.07
N LEU A 57 0.54 -6.67 -2.19
CA LEU A 57 -0.49 -6.38 -1.18
C LEU A 57 -1.78 -5.89 -1.86
N ALA A 58 -1.65 -5.15 -2.96
CA ALA A 58 -2.80 -4.67 -3.74
C ALA A 58 -3.68 -5.83 -4.24
N ARG A 59 -3.09 -7.00 -4.53
CA ARG A 59 -3.82 -8.19 -4.96
C ARG A 59 -4.67 -8.83 -3.86
N LEU A 60 -4.42 -8.47 -2.60
CA LEU A 60 -5.15 -8.99 -1.44
C LEU A 60 -6.33 -8.09 -1.04
N VAL A 61 -6.48 -6.93 -1.69
CA VAL A 61 -7.56 -5.98 -1.41
C VAL A 61 -8.84 -6.46 -2.10
N PRO A 62 -9.95 -6.67 -1.37
CA PRO A 62 -11.25 -6.94 -1.97
C PRO A 62 -11.67 -5.80 -2.89
N ARG A 63 -12.34 -6.14 -4.01
CA ARG A 63 -12.72 -5.16 -5.04
C ARG A 63 -13.58 -4.03 -4.46
N GLU A 64 -14.41 -4.35 -3.48
CA GLU A 64 -15.35 -3.43 -2.83
C GLU A 64 -14.64 -2.37 -1.97
N LYS A 65 -13.36 -2.58 -1.65
CA LYS A 65 -12.52 -1.64 -0.91
C LYS A 65 -11.60 -0.79 -1.80
N ILE A 66 -11.62 -1.03 -3.11
CA ILE A 66 -10.88 -0.21 -4.06
C ILE A 66 -11.67 1.09 -4.26
N ASP A 67 -10.96 2.21 -4.17
CA ASP A 67 -11.58 3.52 -4.38
C ASP A 67 -12.26 3.59 -5.76
N PRO A 68 -13.52 4.06 -5.86
CA PRO A 68 -14.22 4.21 -7.12
C PRO A 68 -13.42 5.01 -8.15
N GLU A 69 -12.64 6.01 -7.74
CA GLU A 69 -11.81 6.80 -8.64
C GLU A 69 -10.81 5.89 -9.39
N VAL A 70 -10.18 4.94 -8.71
CA VAL A 70 -9.21 4.02 -9.34
C VAL A 70 -9.90 3.18 -10.41
N VAL A 71 -11.11 2.68 -10.13
CA VAL A 71 -11.90 1.91 -11.09
C VAL A 71 -12.23 2.76 -12.31
N GLU A 72 -12.75 3.97 -12.10
CA GLU A 72 -13.11 4.90 -13.18
C GLU A 72 -11.91 5.24 -14.09
N LYS A 73 -10.73 5.52 -13.52
CA LYS A 73 -9.54 5.81 -14.31
C LYS A 73 -9.07 4.60 -15.11
N LEU A 74 -9.08 3.40 -14.51
CA LEU A 74 -8.68 2.17 -15.20
C LEU A 74 -9.64 1.83 -16.34
N ASP A 75 -10.95 2.00 -16.15
CA ASP A 75 -11.96 1.79 -17.18
C ASP A 75 -11.82 2.79 -18.34
N ALA A 76 -11.49 4.05 -18.05
CA ALA A 76 -11.19 5.05 -19.06
C ALA A 76 -9.95 4.66 -19.90
N ILE A 77 -8.88 4.19 -19.26
CA ILE A 77 -7.68 3.69 -19.95
C ILE A 77 -8.02 2.49 -20.83
N ALA A 78 -8.79 1.52 -20.31
CA ALA A 78 -9.21 0.34 -21.05
C ALA A 78 -10.05 0.72 -22.29
N THR A 79 -10.95 1.68 -22.14
CA THR A 79 -11.79 2.20 -23.24
C THR A 79 -10.95 2.82 -24.35
N VAL A 80 -9.91 3.61 -24.00
CA VAL A 80 -8.99 4.21 -24.97
C VAL A 80 -8.14 3.13 -25.65
N ALA A 81 -7.62 2.17 -24.89
CA ALA A 81 -6.82 1.08 -25.43
C ALA A 81 -7.59 0.24 -26.46
N GLN A 82 -8.88 -0.02 -26.23
CA GLN A 82 -9.73 -0.76 -27.18
C GLN A 82 -9.98 0.01 -28.49
N LYS A 83 -10.01 1.34 -28.45
CA LYS A 83 -10.21 2.21 -29.62
C LYS A 83 -8.92 2.49 -30.37
N ALA A 84 -7.77 2.25 -29.74
CA ALA A 84 -6.47 2.48 -30.34
C ALA A 84 -6.25 1.50 -31.51
N LYS A 85 -6.03 2.04 -32.70
CA LYS A 85 -5.55 1.25 -33.84
C LYS A 85 -4.03 1.18 -33.77
N PRO A 86 -3.42 -0.02 -33.90
CA PRO A 86 -1.96 -0.12 -33.98
C PRO A 86 -1.49 0.69 -35.18
N ARG A 87 -0.47 1.52 -34.96
CA ARG A 87 0.18 2.25 -36.04
C ARG A 87 1.02 1.23 -36.82
N SER A 88 0.52 0.81 -37.99
CA SER A 88 1.27 -0.04 -38.92
C SER A 88 2.44 0.73 -39.52
#